data_AF-A0A6M1NII0-F1
#
_entry.id   AF-A0A6M1NII0-F1
#
_cell.length_a   1.000
_cell.length_b   1.000
_cell.length_c   1.000
_cell.angle_alpha   90.00
_cell.angle_beta   90.00
_cell.angle_gamma   90.00
#
_symmetry.space_group_name_H-M   'P 1'
#
loop_
_entity.id
_entity.type
_entity.pdbx_description
1 polymer ?
#
loop_
_entity_poly.entity_id
_entity_poly.type
_entity_poly.pdbx_seq_one_letter_code
_entity_poly.pdbx_strand_id
1 'polypeptide(L)'
;MLSRQTIATLLFLLIGGTSFSQIYDRKLENHREKNKEAFFRFFPEITDKLSDSTLTTEQQYDLFAPILDVADKTTRATKELRKKYLQEIPPPPKGLLGIPFDSVQNRDLITMLSNPKFTTVTLSQCYKPVEIGNLIHGLIQPGIYQATGIGMTEASIPYTFGQQVFATKLKDDKWQIWAVNRAYALRFDLDLGTMIVSDLLYTVPNTPEYLQLQLPFIPYTQRFEIDALYQDINKVRWNTYSVTLLREAYAHSWQDTVNLRLNAFYREHQIRFSSVRKGILKNLAEGITLGGGWEEFIDLSIDEKEQLKEVLQTSIIRPDEAAHYLFSVTNSIFSFNEDINEIGKNAICGFRHYVCGADNDNEETYTIQSKGYSIAFEYKWNIRTSDFSMIKIFRKKTSEEL
;
A
#
# COMPACT_ATOMS: atom_id res chain seq x y z
N MET A 1 -20.24 -1.83 22.09
CA MET A 1 -19.56 -0.52 21.97
C MET A 1 -18.30 -0.74 21.13
N LEU A 2 -18.50 -0.98 19.82
CA LEU A 2 -17.41 -1.07 18.84
C LEU A 2 -17.09 0.37 18.44
N SER A 3 -16.03 0.91 19.05
CA SER A 3 -15.71 2.33 19.08
C SER A 3 -15.27 2.82 17.69
N ARG A 4 -15.42 4.13 17.48
CA ARG A 4 -14.89 4.94 16.35
C ARG A 4 -13.49 4.59 15.85
N GLN A 5 -12.70 3.86 16.65
CA GLN A 5 -11.38 3.37 16.31
C GLN A 5 -11.40 2.43 15.09
N THR A 6 -12.45 1.63 14.87
CA THR A 6 -12.42 0.62 13.79
C THR A 6 -12.33 1.23 12.38
N ILE A 7 -13.06 2.31 12.08
CA ILE A 7 -13.06 2.92 10.73
C ILE A 7 -11.82 3.79 10.52
N ALA A 8 -11.35 4.51 11.53
CA ALA A 8 -10.10 5.28 11.46
C ALA A 8 -8.88 4.34 11.34
N THR A 9 -8.86 3.20 12.04
CA THR A 9 -7.84 2.15 11.91
C THR A 9 -7.93 1.40 10.57
N LEU A 10 -9.14 1.20 10.03
CA LEU A 10 -9.32 0.66 8.67
C LEU A 10 -8.86 1.67 7.60
N LEU A 11 -9.19 2.95 7.72
CA LEU A 11 -8.66 4.06 6.89
C LEU A 11 -7.14 4.23 7.02
N PHE A 12 -6.59 3.91 8.19
CA PHE A 12 -5.14 3.89 8.47
C PHE A 12 -4.41 2.75 7.76
N LEU A 13 -4.95 1.53 7.80
CA LEU A 13 -4.45 0.39 7.01
C LEU A 13 -4.65 0.61 5.50
N LEU A 14 -5.72 1.30 5.12
CA LEU A 14 -6.03 1.62 3.73
C LEU A 14 -4.92 2.42 3.08
N ILE A 15 -4.38 3.45 3.73
CA ILE A 15 -3.46 4.35 3.03
C ILE A 15 -2.02 3.85 3.07
N GLY A 16 -1.63 3.16 4.14
CA GLY A 16 -0.43 2.31 4.15
C GLY A 16 -0.41 1.27 3.04
N GLY A 17 -1.58 0.76 2.62
CA GLY A 17 -1.73 -0.16 1.50
C GLY A 17 -1.79 0.50 0.10
N THR A 18 -2.27 1.75 0.00
CA THR A 18 -2.39 2.47 -1.29
C THR A 18 -1.06 2.92 -1.90
N SER A 19 0.04 2.87 -1.16
CA SER A 19 1.37 3.32 -1.61
C SER A 19 2.03 2.37 -2.61
N PHE A 20 1.50 1.15 -2.75
CA PHE A 20 1.90 0.24 -3.83
C PHE A 20 1.08 0.47 -5.11
N SER A 21 0.72 1.72 -5.41
CA SER A 21 0.07 2.09 -6.67
C SER A 21 1.10 2.14 -7.80
N GLN A 22 1.45 0.97 -8.31
CA GLN A 22 2.46 0.75 -9.33
C GLN A 22 2.05 1.42 -10.67
N ILE A 23 3.05 1.86 -11.44
CA ILE A 23 3.05 1.99 -12.92
C ILE A 23 2.78 3.38 -13.57
N TYR A 24 3.67 3.68 -14.54
CA TYR A 24 3.85 4.90 -15.36
C TYR A 24 3.15 4.83 -16.75
N ASP A 25 1.85 4.55 -16.83
CA ASP A 25 1.09 4.90 -18.05
C ASP A 25 0.90 6.41 -18.03
N ARG A 26 1.51 7.18 -18.92
CA ARG A 26 1.45 8.66 -18.86
C ARG A 26 0.01 9.19 -18.81
N LYS A 27 -0.97 8.51 -19.41
CA LYS A 27 -2.39 8.88 -19.30
C LYS A 27 -2.94 8.55 -17.91
N LEU A 28 -2.58 7.39 -17.37
CA LEU A 28 -2.91 6.98 -16.00
C LEU A 28 -2.26 7.87 -14.96
N GLU A 29 -0.97 8.17 -15.10
CA GLU A 29 -0.16 9.00 -14.22
C GLU A 29 -0.67 10.43 -14.22
N ASN A 30 -0.92 11.01 -15.40
CA ASN A 30 -1.55 12.32 -15.48
C ASN A 30 -2.95 12.33 -14.85
N HIS A 31 -3.71 11.23 -14.95
CA HIS A 31 -5.04 11.12 -14.33
C HIS A 31 -4.94 10.94 -12.82
N ARG A 32 -3.99 10.13 -12.35
CA ARG A 32 -3.64 9.90 -10.95
C ARG A 32 -3.16 11.18 -10.29
N GLU A 33 -2.21 11.89 -10.90
CA GLU A 33 -1.69 13.16 -10.38
C GLU A 33 -2.79 14.24 -10.33
N LYS A 34 -3.61 14.38 -11.38
CA LYS A 34 -4.76 15.31 -11.33
C LYS A 34 -5.76 14.96 -10.23
N ASN A 35 -6.07 13.68 -10.05
CA ASN A 35 -6.98 13.23 -8.99
C ASN A 35 -6.34 13.39 -7.60
N LYS A 36 -5.06 13.07 -7.45
CA LYS A 36 -4.25 13.22 -6.22
C LYS A 36 -4.19 14.69 -5.82
N GLU A 37 -3.87 15.60 -6.73
CA GLU A 37 -3.92 17.05 -6.51
C GLU A 37 -5.32 17.53 -6.12
N ALA A 38 -6.36 17.09 -6.84
CA ALA A 38 -7.72 17.49 -6.56
C ALA A 38 -8.17 17.03 -5.18
N PHE A 39 -7.88 15.78 -4.80
CA PHE A 39 -8.24 15.25 -3.49
C PHE A 39 -7.45 15.95 -2.39
N PHE A 40 -6.14 16.18 -2.58
CA PHE A 40 -5.31 16.93 -1.62
C PHE A 40 -5.77 18.35 -1.33
N ARG A 41 -6.60 18.97 -2.18
CA ARG A 41 -7.19 20.27 -1.87
C ARG A 41 -8.27 20.18 -0.79
N PHE A 42 -8.99 19.06 -0.70
CA PHE A 42 -10.06 18.85 0.27
C PHE A 42 -9.60 18.20 1.57
N PHE A 43 -8.45 17.50 1.54
CA PHE A 43 -7.95 16.75 2.67
C PHE A 43 -7.79 17.57 3.96
N PRO A 44 -7.28 18.81 3.98
CA PRO A 44 -7.22 19.61 5.22
C PRO A 44 -8.59 19.82 5.88
N GLU A 45 -9.61 20.20 5.10
CA GLU A 45 -10.96 20.45 5.62
C GLU A 45 -11.64 19.18 6.13
N ILE A 46 -11.52 18.07 5.38
CA ILE A 46 -12.05 16.76 5.77
C ILE A 46 -11.40 16.30 7.07
N THR A 47 -10.07 16.43 7.14
CA THR A 47 -9.24 16.07 8.28
C THR A 47 -9.62 16.84 9.54
N ASP A 48 -9.83 18.16 9.43
CA ASP A 48 -10.22 18.99 10.57
C ASP A 48 -11.63 18.63 11.09
N LYS A 49 -12.55 18.25 10.20
CA LYS A 49 -13.89 17.79 10.57
C LYS A 49 -13.91 16.36 11.13
N LEU A 50 -13.01 15.49 10.69
CA LEU A 50 -12.90 14.12 11.19
C LEU A 50 -12.45 14.04 12.67
N SER A 51 -11.87 15.11 13.22
CA SER A 51 -11.61 15.19 14.67
C SER A 51 -12.87 15.29 15.53
N ASP A 52 -14.03 15.57 14.93
CA ASP A 52 -15.29 15.67 15.66
C ASP A 52 -15.78 14.28 16.10
N SER A 53 -15.58 14.03 17.40
CA SER A 53 -16.07 12.85 18.10
C SER A 53 -17.56 12.92 18.43
N THR A 54 -18.39 13.57 17.62
CA THR A 54 -19.86 13.46 17.71
C THR A 54 -20.47 12.86 16.44
N LEU A 55 -19.70 12.78 15.35
CA LEU A 55 -20.17 12.27 14.07
C LEU A 55 -20.56 10.77 14.13
N THR A 56 -21.64 10.42 13.45
CA THR A 56 -22.01 9.05 13.09
C THR A 56 -21.17 8.56 11.90
N THR A 57 -21.14 7.25 11.66
CA THR A 57 -20.44 6.66 10.50
C THR A 57 -20.93 7.21 9.17
N GLU A 58 -22.25 7.42 9.02
CA GLU A 58 -22.81 7.99 7.80
C GLU A 58 -22.36 9.44 7.60
N GLN A 59 -22.39 10.25 8.67
CA GLN A 59 -21.90 11.62 8.64
C GLN A 59 -20.40 11.70 8.32
N GLN A 60 -19.60 10.75 8.80
CA GLN A 60 -18.18 10.66 8.45
C GLN A 60 -17.97 10.38 6.96
N TYR A 61 -18.79 9.50 6.34
CA TYR A 61 -18.72 9.27 4.89
C TYR A 61 -19.14 10.50 4.09
N ASP A 62 -20.09 11.28 4.59
CA ASP A 62 -20.54 12.51 3.92
C ASP A 62 -19.47 13.61 3.90
N LEU A 63 -18.50 13.59 4.82
CA LEU A 63 -17.34 14.49 4.74
C LEU A 63 -16.54 14.31 3.44
N PHE A 64 -16.57 13.12 2.85
CA PHE A 64 -15.87 12.82 1.60
C PHE A 64 -16.67 13.21 0.35
N ALA A 65 -17.85 13.82 0.47
CA ALA A 65 -18.67 14.25 -0.67
C ALA A 65 -17.89 15.07 -1.73
N PRO A 66 -17.01 16.04 -1.37
CA PRO A 66 -16.22 16.75 -2.36
C PRO A 66 -15.27 15.84 -3.17
N ILE A 67 -14.74 14.79 -2.55
CA ILE A 67 -13.92 13.77 -3.22
C ILE A 67 -14.79 12.95 -4.17
N LEU A 68 -16.00 12.58 -3.73
CA LEU A 68 -16.97 11.86 -4.57
C LEU A 68 -17.39 12.69 -5.78
N ASP A 69 -17.62 13.99 -5.64
CA ASP A 69 -17.95 14.87 -6.77
C ASP A 69 -16.84 14.92 -7.84
N VAL A 70 -15.57 14.89 -7.41
CA VAL A 70 -14.43 14.80 -8.32
C VAL A 70 -14.33 13.40 -8.93
N ALA A 71 -14.57 12.35 -8.14
CA ALA A 71 -14.64 10.99 -8.63
C ALA A 71 -15.71 10.87 -9.72
N ASP A 72 -16.91 11.40 -9.50
CA ASP A 72 -18.03 11.38 -10.46
C ASP A 72 -17.70 12.04 -11.80
N LYS A 73 -17.02 13.20 -11.76
CA LYS A 73 -16.54 13.87 -12.98
C LYS A 73 -15.53 13.03 -13.77
N THR A 74 -14.83 12.12 -13.10
CA THR A 74 -13.81 11.25 -13.70
C THR A 74 -14.25 9.79 -13.84
N THR A 75 -15.45 9.42 -13.36
CA THR A 75 -15.93 8.03 -13.25
C THR A 75 -15.83 7.28 -14.56
N ARG A 76 -16.23 7.90 -15.68
CA ARG A 76 -16.12 7.27 -17.00
C ARG A 76 -14.67 6.94 -17.36
N ALA A 77 -13.75 7.89 -17.19
CA ALA A 77 -12.34 7.69 -17.51
C ALA A 77 -11.70 6.62 -16.60
N THR A 78 -12.00 6.68 -15.30
CA THR A 78 -11.52 5.70 -14.31
C THR A 78 -12.05 4.30 -14.59
N LYS A 79 -13.33 4.16 -14.92
CA LYS A 79 -13.96 2.89 -15.29
C LYS A 79 -13.32 2.28 -16.54
N GLU A 80 -13.13 3.07 -17.59
CA GLU A 80 -12.48 2.59 -18.82
C GLU A 80 -11.03 2.16 -18.57
N LEU A 81 -10.27 2.89 -17.74
CA LEU A 81 -8.91 2.50 -17.35
C LEU A 81 -8.89 1.19 -16.57
N ARG A 82 -9.75 1.03 -15.55
CA ARG A 82 -9.86 -0.22 -14.78
C ARG A 82 -10.24 -1.40 -15.66
N LYS A 83 -11.25 -1.21 -16.53
CA LYS A 83 -11.68 -2.24 -17.48
C LYS A 83 -10.55 -2.67 -18.41
N LYS A 84 -9.78 -1.71 -18.94
CA LYS A 84 -8.60 -1.98 -19.76
C LYS A 84 -7.58 -2.86 -19.03
N TYR A 85 -7.23 -2.54 -17.77
CA TYR A 85 -6.26 -3.34 -17.02
C TYR A 85 -6.82 -4.69 -16.53
N LEU A 86 -8.11 -4.77 -16.21
CA LEU A 86 -8.79 -6.03 -15.88
C LEU A 86 -8.85 -6.99 -17.07
N GLN A 87 -8.90 -6.48 -18.29
CA GLN A 87 -8.84 -7.31 -19.50
C GLN A 87 -7.45 -7.87 -19.81
N GLU A 88 -6.40 -7.28 -19.24
CA GLU A 88 -5.00 -7.69 -19.47
C GLU A 88 -4.46 -8.65 -18.41
N ILE A 89 -5.20 -8.86 -17.33
CA ILE A 89 -4.77 -9.75 -16.25
C ILE A 89 -5.18 -11.20 -16.55
N PRO A 90 -4.34 -12.20 -16.21
CA PRO A 90 -4.70 -13.60 -16.45
C PRO A 90 -5.93 -14.03 -15.63
N PRO A 91 -6.71 -15.00 -16.15
CA PRO A 91 -7.74 -15.68 -15.37
C PRO A 91 -7.11 -16.54 -14.27
N PRO A 92 -7.87 -16.89 -13.21
CA PRO A 92 -7.36 -17.75 -12.14
C PRO A 92 -6.98 -19.14 -12.68
N PRO A 93 -5.89 -19.76 -12.18
CA PRO A 93 -5.54 -21.13 -12.51
C PRO A 93 -6.67 -22.10 -12.12
N LYS A 94 -6.85 -23.18 -12.91
CA LYS A 94 -7.90 -24.18 -12.64
C LYS A 94 -7.85 -24.78 -11.23
N GLY A 95 -6.65 -25.00 -10.69
CA GLY A 95 -6.46 -25.51 -9.33
C GLY A 95 -7.08 -24.60 -8.26
N LEU A 96 -7.08 -23.28 -8.48
CA LEU A 96 -7.69 -22.32 -7.56
C LEU A 96 -9.23 -22.36 -7.58
N LEU A 97 -9.83 -22.78 -8.69
CA LEU A 97 -11.30 -22.88 -8.82
C LEU A 97 -11.86 -24.13 -8.10
N GLY A 98 -11.02 -25.14 -7.86
CA GLY A 98 -11.43 -26.42 -7.29
C GLY A 98 -11.27 -26.55 -5.77
N ILE A 99 -10.76 -25.53 -5.09
CA ILE A 99 -10.55 -25.55 -3.63
C ILE A 99 -11.69 -24.88 -2.87
N PRO A 100 -11.97 -25.30 -1.63
CA PRO A 100 -12.98 -24.67 -0.80
C PRO A 100 -12.57 -23.26 -0.39
N PHE A 101 -13.54 -22.35 -0.38
CA PHE A 101 -13.41 -21.00 0.16
C PHE A 101 -14.41 -20.82 1.30
N ASP A 102 -13.95 -20.20 2.37
CA ASP A 102 -14.76 -19.74 3.48
C ASP A 102 -15.21 -18.29 3.26
N SER A 103 -16.32 -17.92 3.90
CA SER A 103 -16.80 -16.55 3.87
C SER A 103 -16.15 -15.71 4.96
N VAL A 104 -15.76 -14.49 4.61
CA VAL A 104 -15.40 -13.48 5.61
C VAL A 104 -16.61 -13.26 6.52
N GLN A 105 -16.42 -13.32 7.85
CA GLN A 105 -17.51 -13.22 8.83
C GLN A 105 -17.68 -11.81 9.43
N ASN A 106 -16.75 -10.89 9.16
CA ASN A 106 -16.76 -9.54 9.72
C ASN A 106 -17.86 -8.69 9.05
N ARG A 107 -19.03 -8.61 9.70
CA ARG A 107 -20.21 -7.89 9.19
C ARG A 107 -19.97 -6.40 8.98
N ASP A 108 -19.22 -5.74 9.86
CA ASP A 108 -18.92 -4.31 9.74
C ASP A 108 -18.06 -4.04 8.51
N LEU A 109 -17.02 -4.85 8.29
CA LEU A 109 -16.16 -4.77 7.12
C LEU A 109 -16.91 -5.06 5.81
N ILE A 110 -17.78 -6.07 5.79
CA ILE A 110 -18.63 -6.38 4.64
C ILE A 110 -19.55 -5.20 4.32
N THR A 111 -20.19 -4.63 5.35
CA THR A 111 -21.10 -3.49 5.18
C THR A 111 -20.35 -2.27 4.66
N MET A 112 -19.16 -2.02 5.18
CA MET A 112 -18.29 -0.92 4.76
C MET A 112 -17.85 -1.07 3.29
N LEU A 113 -17.40 -2.25 2.88
CA LEU A 113 -16.98 -2.54 1.50
C LEU A 113 -18.16 -2.59 0.50
N SER A 114 -19.36 -2.89 1.00
CA SER A 114 -20.59 -2.81 0.23
C SER A 114 -21.11 -1.37 0.07
N ASN A 115 -20.54 -0.39 0.79
CA ASN A 115 -20.92 1.01 0.67
C ASN A 115 -20.18 1.67 -0.52
N PRO A 116 -20.92 2.17 -1.54
CA PRO A 116 -20.32 2.71 -2.75
C PRO A 116 -19.51 4.00 -2.49
N LYS A 117 -19.90 4.82 -1.50
CA LYS A 117 -19.13 6.03 -1.12
C LYS A 117 -17.76 5.62 -0.59
N PHE A 118 -17.76 4.70 0.36
CA PHE A 118 -16.53 4.20 0.99
C PHE A 118 -15.60 3.58 -0.05
N THR A 119 -16.11 2.67 -0.87
CA THR A 119 -15.29 1.93 -1.83
C THR A 119 -14.82 2.82 -2.99
N THR A 120 -15.59 3.83 -3.38
CA THR A 120 -15.16 4.84 -4.37
C THR A 120 -13.96 5.62 -3.87
N VAL A 121 -14.01 6.15 -2.63
CA VAL A 121 -12.89 6.87 -2.01
C VAL A 121 -11.70 5.94 -1.82
N THR A 122 -11.94 4.75 -1.28
CA THR A 122 -10.92 3.74 -0.99
C THR A 122 -10.15 3.33 -2.23
N LEU A 123 -10.85 3.03 -3.33
CA LEU A 123 -10.22 2.56 -4.57
C LEU A 123 -9.83 3.70 -5.51
N SER A 124 -10.02 4.97 -5.14
CA SER A 124 -9.92 6.09 -6.08
C SER A 124 -8.56 6.21 -6.78
N GLN A 125 -7.49 5.74 -6.14
CA GLN A 125 -6.13 5.72 -6.69
C GLN A 125 -5.71 4.35 -7.27
N CYS A 126 -6.58 3.35 -7.13
CA CYS A 126 -6.39 2.00 -7.64
C CYS A 126 -7.07 1.88 -9.01
N TYR A 127 -6.26 1.68 -10.04
CA TYR A 127 -6.71 1.49 -11.42
C TYR A 127 -6.38 0.10 -11.93
N LYS A 128 -5.37 -0.55 -11.35
CA LYS A 128 -4.95 -1.89 -11.75
C LYS A 128 -5.54 -2.94 -10.82
N PRO A 129 -5.82 -4.14 -11.33
CA PRO A 129 -6.34 -5.20 -10.47
C PRO A 129 -5.37 -5.53 -9.34
N VAL A 130 -4.05 -5.46 -9.55
CA VAL A 130 -3.06 -5.67 -8.47
C VAL A 130 -3.20 -4.66 -7.34
N GLU A 131 -3.44 -3.39 -7.65
CA GLU A 131 -3.62 -2.33 -6.65
C GLU A 131 -4.92 -2.53 -5.88
N ILE A 132 -6.00 -2.81 -6.61
CA ILE A 132 -7.32 -3.11 -6.02
C ILE A 132 -7.23 -4.35 -5.12
N GLY A 133 -6.64 -5.43 -5.63
CA GLY A 133 -6.47 -6.69 -4.91
C GLY A 133 -5.64 -6.53 -3.65
N ASN A 134 -4.50 -5.82 -3.73
CA ASN A 134 -3.64 -5.57 -2.56
C ASN A 134 -4.35 -4.72 -1.50
N LEU A 135 -5.11 -3.71 -1.91
CA LEU A 135 -5.82 -2.85 -0.98
C LEU A 135 -6.93 -3.60 -0.25
N ILE A 136 -7.79 -4.30 -0.99
CA ILE A 136 -8.87 -5.11 -0.42
C ILE A 136 -8.30 -6.25 0.43
N HIS A 137 -7.18 -6.84 0.02
CA HIS A 137 -6.47 -7.83 0.82
C HIS A 137 -5.97 -7.27 2.15
N GLY A 138 -5.32 -6.09 2.14
CA GLY A 138 -4.83 -5.45 3.36
C GLY A 138 -5.94 -5.11 4.37
N LEU A 139 -7.14 -4.77 3.88
CA LEU A 139 -8.32 -4.55 4.74
C LEU A 139 -8.82 -5.81 5.42
N ILE A 140 -8.78 -6.94 4.72
CA ILE A 140 -9.45 -8.18 5.14
C ILE A 140 -8.50 -9.11 5.88
N GLN A 141 -7.20 -9.06 5.57
CA GLN A 141 -6.16 -9.92 6.11
C GLN A 141 -6.14 -10.00 7.66
N PRO A 142 -6.24 -8.89 8.42
CA PRO A 142 -6.30 -8.98 9.88
C PRO A 142 -7.47 -9.82 10.38
N GLY A 143 -8.65 -9.66 9.76
CA GLY A 143 -9.84 -10.44 10.09
C GLY A 143 -9.70 -11.92 9.75
N ILE A 144 -9.03 -12.25 8.64
CA ILE A 144 -8.70 -13.64 8.29
C ILE A 144 -7.78 -14.24 9.36
N TYR A 145 -6.68 -13.57 9.68
CA TYR A 145 -5.69 -14.07 10.63
C TYR A 145 -6.26 -14.29 12.03
N GLN A 146 -7.10 -13.36 12.49
CA GLN A 146 -7.82 -13.51 13.74
C GLN A 146 -8.76 -14.72 13.72
N ALA A 147 -9.53 -14.90 12.64
CA ALA A 147 -10.48 -16.01 12.51
C ALA A 147 -9.79 -17.38 12.42
N THR A 148 -8.57 -17.44 11.87
CA THR A 148 -7.83 -18.69 11.66
C THR A 148 -6.77 -18.95 12.72
N GLY A 149 -6.67 -18.11 13.76
CA GLY A 149 -5.72 -18.28 14.86
C GLY A 149 -4.25 -18.15 14.44
N ILE A 150 -3.96 -17.35 13.40
CA ILE A 150 -2.57 -17.06 13.02
C ILE A 150 -1.96 -16.11 14.07
N GLY A 151 -0.78 -16.46 14.57
CA GLY A 151 -0.07 -15.69 15.58
C GLY A 151 0.34 -14.30 15.09
N MET A 152 0.55 -13.39 16.03
CA MET A 152 0.98 -12.01 15.74
C MET A 152 2.31 -11.98 14.98
N THR A 153 3.21 -12.91 15.29
CA THR A 153 4.53 -13.00 14.65
C THR A 153 4.44 -13.36 13.17
N GLU A 154 3.59 -14.33 12.80
CA GLU A 154 3.33 -14.70 11.41
C GLU A 154 2.57 -13.59 10.67
N ALA A 155 1.62 -12.95 11.37
CA ALA A 155 0.82 -11.87 10.83
C ALA A 155 1.63 -10.59 10.56
N SER A 156 2.69 -10.36 11.35
CA SER A 156 3.52 -9.16 11.29
C SER A 156 4.59 -9.21 10.20
N ILE A 157 4.65 -10.25 9.36
CA ILE A 157 5.66 -10.35 8.31
C ILE A 157 5.06 -9.87 6.97
N PRO A 158 5.32 -8.61 6.57
CA PRO A 158 4.63 -8.01 5.45
C PRO A 158 5.21 -8.51 4.12
N TYR A 159 4.33 -8.76 3.14
CA TYR A 159 4.68 -9.06 1.74
C TYR A 159 5.62 -10.25 1.51
N THR A 160 5.80 -11.11 2.52
CA THR A 160 6.73 -12.25 2.52
C THR A 160 6.34 -13.22 1.42
N PHE A 161 5.06 -13.58 1.31
CA PHE A 161 4.63 -14.70 0.47
C PHE A 161 4.53 -14.43 -1.04
N GLY A 162 4.82 -13.21 -1.49
CA GLY A 162 4.62 -12.78 -2.88
C GLY A 162 3.13 -12.75 -3.25
N GLN A 163 2.72 -11.79 -4.07
CA GLN A 163 1.31 -11.61 -4.42
C GLN A 163 1.11 -11.68 -5.93
N GLN A 164 0.08 -12.41 -6.33
CA GLN A 164 -0.44 -12.47 -7.69
C GLN A 164 -1.92 -12.07 -7.66
N VAL A 165 -2.36 -11.39 -8.71
CA VAL A 165 -3.76 -11.08 -8.89
C VAL A 165 -4.26 -11.70 -10.19
N PHE A 166 -5.44 -12.29 -10.12
CA PHE A 166 -6.19 -12.82 -11.26
C PHE A 166 -7.54 -12.13 -11.32
N ALA A 167 -8.14 -12.10 -12.50
CA ALA A 167 -9.52 -11.66 -12.63
C ALA A 167 -10.25 -12.39 -13.75
N THR A 168 -11.56 -12.48 -13.61
CA THR A 168 -12.44 -12.92 -14.69
C THR A 168 -13.64 -12.00 -14.75
N LYS A 169 -14.11 -11.75 -15.96
CA LYS A 169 -15.33 -10.99 -16.15
C LYS A 169 -16.51 -11.88 -15.80
N LEU A 170 -17.42 -11.37 -14.97
CA LEU A 170 -18.73 -11.98 -14.76
C LEU A 170 -19.68 -11.41 -15.81
N LYS A 171 -20.76 -10.74 -15.39
CA LYS A 171 -21.72 -10.07 -16.27
C LYS A 171 -21.57 -8.55 -16.20
N ASP A 172 -21.91 -7.86 -17.30
CA ASP A 172 -21.93 -6.40 -17.38
C ASP A 172 -20.59 -5.75 -17.01
N ASP A 173 -20.52 -4.97 -15.93
CA ASP A 173 -19.31 -4.36 -15.40
C ASP A 173 -18.84 -4.98 -14.07
N LYS A 174 -19.35 -6.19 -13.76
CA LYS A 174 -18.95 -6.98 -12.60
C LYS A 174 -17.77 -7.89 -12.93
N TRP A 175 -16.75 -7.84 -12.09
CA TRP A 175 -15.52 -8.63 -12.19
C TRP A 175 -15.29 -9.40 -10.92
N GLN A 176 -14.87 -10.66 -11.03
CA GLN A 176 -14.36 -11.41 -9.90
C GLN A 176 -12.85 -11.32 -9.89
N ILE A 177 -12.27 -10.97 -8.75
CA ILE A 177 -10.84 -10.71 -8.55
C ILE A 177 -10.33 -11.66 -7.48
N TRP A 178 -9.16 -12.25 -7.73
CA TRP A 178 -8.45 -13.07 -6.77
C TRP A 178 -7.12 -12.43 -6.41
N ALA A 179 -6.91 -12.13 -5.14
CA ALA A 179 -5.62 -11.77 -4.57
C ALA A 179 -5.01 -13.01 -3.91
N VAL A 180 -3.93 -13.53 -4.51
CA VAL A 180 -3.38 -14.85 -4.20
C VAL A 180 -1.93 -14.71 -3.76
N ASN A 181 -1.55 -15.34 -2.66
CA ASN A 181 -0.17 -15.47 -2.21
C ASN A 181 0.18 -16.95 -1.95
N ARG A 182 1.40 -17.24 -1.52
CA ARG A 182 1.81 -18.64 -1.26
C ARG A 182 1.14 -19.27 -0.03
N ALA A 183 0.54 -18.50 0.86
CA ALA A 183 -0.13 -18.98 2.06
C ALA A 183 -1.65 -19.17 1.88
N TYR A 184 -2.31 -18.33 1.08
CA TYR A 184 -3.75 -18.38 0.82
C TYR A 184 -4.20 -17.54 -0.39
N ALA A 185 -5.49 -17.65 -0.72
CA ALA A 185 -6.17 -16.80 -1.69
C ALA A 185 -7.37 -16.07 -1.08
N LEU A 186 -7.55 -14.82 -1.47
CA LEU A 186 -8.75 -14.00 -1.27
C LEU A 186 -9.44 -13.80 -2.62
N ARG A 187 -10.75 -13.99 -2.66
CA ARG A 187 -11.63 -13.77 -3.81
C ARG A 187 -12.70 -12.76 -3.43
N PHE A 188 -13.02 -11.86 -4.34
CA PHE A 188 -14.13 -10.93 -4.20
C PHE A 188 -14.66 -10.50 -5.55
N ASP A 189 -15.88 -10.00 -5.56
CA ASP A 189 -16.48 -9.40 -6.72
C ASP A 189 -16.43 -7.87 -6.60
N LEU A 190 -16.13 -7.20 -7.71
CA LEU A 190 -16.14 -5.74 -7.84
C LEU A 190 -17.04 -5.34 -9.01
N ASP A 191 -18.04 -4.51 -8.74
CA ASP A 191 -18.84 -3.85 -9.76
C ASP A 191 -18.24 -2.47 -10.09
N LEU A 192 -17.74 -2.29 -11.31
CA LEU A 192 -17.14 -1.02 -11.74
C LEU A 192 -18.17 0.10 -12.00
N GLY A 193 -19.46 -0.24 -12.11
CA GLY A 193 -20.55 0.71 -12.27
C GLY A 193 -21.03 1.29 -10.94
N THR A 194 -21.18 0.44 -9.93
CA THR A 194 -21.67 0.84 -8.60
C THR A 194 -20.56 1.04 -7.58
N MET A 195 -19.34 0.60 -7.87
CA MET A 195 -18.21 0.57 -6.94
C MET A 195 -18.47 -0.26 -5.68
N ILE A 196 -19.30 -1.30 -5.77
CA ILE A 196 -19.57 -2.22 -4.65
C ILE A 196 -18.58 -3.38 -4.70
N VAL A 197 -17.99 -3.72 -3.54
CA VAL A 197 -17.23 -4.96 -3.33
C VAL A 197 -18.12 -5.96 -2.58
N SER A 198 -18.31 -7.15 -3.15
CA SER A 198 -19.15 -8.22 -2.61
C SER A 198 -18.46 -9.59 -2.64
N ASP A 199 -19.14 -10.61 -2.14
CA ASP A 199 -18.73 -12.01 -2.27
C ASP A 199 -17.30 -12.27 -1.76
N LEU A 200 -16.97 -11.67 -0.62
CA LEU A 200 -15.68 -11.76 0.07
C LEU A 200 -15.44 -13.16 0.62
N LEU A 201 -14.53 -13.89 -0.01
CA LEU A 201 -14.28 -15.30 0.24
C LEU A 201 -12.77 -15.56 0.31
N TYR A 202 -12.33 -16.45 1.20
CA TYR A 202 -10.90 -16.75 1.35
C TYR A 202 -10.65 -18.23 1.58
N THR A 203 -9.44 -18.69 1.27
CA THR A 203 -8.99 -20.02 1.65
C THR A 203 -8.31 -19.93 3.01
N VAL A 204 -8.52 -20.90 3.90
CA VAL A 204 -7.80 -20.92 5.18
C VAL A 204 -6.29 -20.92 4.92
N PRO A 205 -5.51 -20.04 5.57
CA PRO A 205 -4.07 -19.97 5.33
C PRO A 205 -3.31 -21.22 5.77
N ASN A 206 -2.25 -21.53 5.02
CA ASN A 206 -1.29 -22.61 5.29
C ASN A 206 -1.91 -24.02 5.39
N THR A 207 -3.06 -24.26 4.78
CA THR A 207 -3.63 -25.60 4.72
C THR A 207 -2.88 -26.51 3.75
N PRO A 208 -2.77 -27.82 4.04
CA PRO A 208 -2.15 -28.78 3.13
C PRO A 208 -2.77 -28.73 1.73
N GLU A 209 -4.08 -28.59 1.61
CA GLU A 209 -4.82 -28.56 0.35
C GLU A 209 -4.40 -27.36 -0.50
N TYR A 210 -4.26 -26.18 0.11
CA TYR A 210 -3.83 -24.98 -0.58
C TYR A 210 -2.35 -25.08 -1.01
N LEU A 211 -1.48 -25.52 -0.10
CA LEU A 211 -0.04 -25.64 -0.36
C LEU A 211 0.28 -26.68 -1.45
N GLN A 212 -0.53 -27.73 -1.55
CA GLN A 212 -0.41 -28.75 -2.60
C GLN A 212 -0.79 -28.25 -3.99
N LEU A 213 -1.50 -27.12 -4.12
CA LEU A 213 -1.83 -26.56 -5.43
C LEU A 213 -0.59 -26.17 -6.24
N GLN A 214 0.53 -25.86 -5.56
CA GLN A 214 1.80 -25.45 -6.17
C GLN A 214 1.61 -24.48 -7.34
N LEU A 215 0.75 -23.48 -7.13
CA LEU A 215 0.35 -22.54 -8.18
C LEU A 215 1.59 -21.92 -8.86
N PRO A 216 1.67 -21.94 -10.20
CA PRO A 216 2.78 -21.33 -10.91
C PRO A 216 2.73 -19.80 -10.76
N PHE A 217 3.89 -19.17 -10.92
CA PHE A 217 3.93 -17.72 -11.13
C PHE A 217 3.50 -17.42 -12.58
N ILE A 218 2.39 -16.72 -12.75
CA ILE A 218 1.84 -16.35 -14.05
C ILE A 218 2.08 -14.84 -14.26
N PRO A 219 3.06 -14.46 -15.08
CA PRO A 219 3.29 -13.06 -15.39
C PRO A 219 2.09 -12.49 -16.16
N TYR A 220 1.69 -11.26 -15.83
CA TYR A 220 0.78 -10.47 -16.65
C TYR A 220 1.57 -9.62 -17.65
N THR A 221 0.91 -9.16 -18.72
CA THR A 221 1.54 -8.32 -19.74
C THR A 221 2.05 -7.01 -19.12
N GLN A 222 3.37 -6.85 -19.14
CA GLN A 222 4.03 -5.66 -18.62
C GLN A 222 3.98 -4.56 -19.68
N ARG A 223 3.69 -3.33 -19.28
CA ARG A 223 3.71 -2.18 -20.18
C ARG A 223 4.93 -1.28 -19.96
N PHE A 224 5.48 -1.27 -18.76
CA PHE A 224 6.61 -0.43 -18.37
C PHE A 224 7.62 -1.21 -17.53
N GLU A 225 8.86 -0.71 -17.50
CA GLU A 225 9.97 -1.36 -16.77
C GLU A 225 9.74 -1.41 -15.25
N ILE A 226 9.05 -0.41 -14.68
CA ILE A 226 8.68 -0.43 -13.26
C ILE A 226 7.75 -1.62 -12.94
N ASP A 227 6.81 -1.94 -13.83
CA ASP A 227 5.90 -3.09 -13.73
C ASP A 227 6.70 -4.38 -13.77
N ALA A 228 7.69 -4.43 -14.67
CA ALA A 228 8.59 -5.55 -14.82
C ALA A 228 9.37 -5.81 -13.54
N LEU A 229 9.95 -4.76 -12.94
CA LEU A 229 10.68 -4.87 -11.68
C LEU A 229 9.79 -5.36 -10.53
N TYR A 230 8.58 -4.81 -10.36
CA TYR A 230 7.67 -5.28 -9.31
C TYR A 230 7.22 -6.72 -9.54
N GLN A 231 6.94 -7.10 -10.79
CA GLN A 231 6.57 -8.46 -11.12
C GLN A 231 7.74 -9.43 -10.88
N ASP A 232 8.97 -9.04 -11.20
CA ASP A 232 10.17 -9.84 -10.93
C ASP A 232 10.43 -9.98 -9.42
N ILE A 233 10.28 -8.90 -8.63
CA ILE A 233 10.35 -8.94 -7.16
C ILE A 233 9.31 -9.93 -6.60
N ASN A 234 8.06 -9.84 -7.08
CA ASN A 234 7.01 -10.75 -6.66
C ASN A 234 7.28 -12.20 -7.10
N LYS A 235 7.90 -12.40 -8.26
CA LYS A 235 8.33 -13.72 -8.74
C LYS A 235 9.40 -14.32 -7.84
N VAL A 236 10.39 -13.52 -7.42
CA VAL A 236 11.42 -13.96 -6.46
C VAL A 236 10.77 -14.37 -5.15
N ARG A 237 9.90 -13.54 -4.58
CA ARG A 237 9.13 -13.87 -3.37
C ARG A 237 8.34 -15.16 -3.55
N TRP A 238 7.53 -15.26 -4.61
CA TRP A 238 6.68 -16.40 -4.91
C TRP A 238 7.46 -17.73 -4.97
N ASN A 239 8.62 -17.72 -5.64
CA ASN A 239 9.45 -18.90 -5.84
C ASN A 239 10.37 -19.23 -4.65
N THR A 240 10.35 -18.42 -3.59
CA THR A 240 11.18 -18.67 -2.40
C THR A 240 10.63 -19.81 -1.54
N TYR A 241 9.33 -20.12 -1.63
CA TYR A 241 8.65 -21.01 -0.70
C TYR A 241 8.49 -22.44 -1.18
N SER A 242 9.12 -23.37 -0.46
CA SER A 242 8.76 -24.79 -0.49
C SER A 242 7.62 -25.08 0.49
N VAL A 243 6.91 -26.19 0.28
CA VAL A 243 5.87 -26.68 1.22
C VAL A 243 6.47 -26.93 2.60
N THR A 244 7.67 -27.50 2.66
CA THR A 244 8.42 -27.73 3.90
C THR A 244 8.70 -26.42 4.65
N LEU A 245 9.17 -25.38 3.94
CA LEU A 245 9.46 -24.09 4.55
C LEU A 245 8.21 -23.48 5.20
N LEU A 246 7.06 -23.55 4.54
CA LEU A 246 5.80 -22.99 5.05
C LEU A 246 5.19 -23.79 6.21
N ARG A 247 5.47 -25.10 6.30
CA ARG A 247 4.90 -25.98 7.32
C ARG A 247 5.76 -26.18 8.55
N GLU A 248 7.09 -26.13 8.38
CA GLU A 248 8.04 -26.61 9.40
C GLU A 248 8.98 -25.53 9.93
N ALA A 249 9.11 -24.40 9.24
CA ALA A 249 9.98 -23.31 9.68
C ALA A 249 9.22 -22.27 10.51
N TYR A 250 9.95 -21.60 11.39
CA TYR A 250 9.44 -20.45 12.13
C TYR A 250 9.25 -19.24 11.21
N ALA A 251 8.32 -18.37 11.58
CA ALA A 251 7.91 -17.22 10.78
C ALA A 251 9.09 -16.33 10.33
N HIS A 252 10.04 -16.03 11.23
CA HIS A 252 11.21 -15.20 10.92
C HIS A 252 12.10 -15.80 9.82
N SER A 253 12.22 -17.13 9.75
CA SER A 253 13.03 -17.81 8.73
C SER A 253 12.48 -17.59 7.31
N TRP A 254 11.18 -17.33 7.18
CA TRP A 254 10.56 -16.98 5.89
C TRP A 254 11.11 -15.64 5.37
N GLN A 255 11.15 -14.63 6.24
CA GLN A 255 11.60 -13.29 5.87
C GLN A 255 13.09 -13.25 5.55
N ASP A 256 13.92 -13.94 6.34
CA ASP A 256 15.36 -14.03 6.10
C ASP A 256 15.66 -14.64 4.73
N THR A 257 14.95 -15.71 4.38
CA THR A 257 15.10 -16.38 3.10
C THR A 257 14.70 -15.46 1.94
N VAL A 258 13.58 -14.74 2.06
CA VAL A 258 13.15 -13.77 1.04
C VAL A 258 14.13 -12.62 0.92
N ASN A 259 14.57 -12.03 2.03
CA ASN A 259 15.52 -10.92 2.04
C ASN A 259 16.82 -11.31 1.35
N LEU A 260 17.35 -12.49 1.63
CA LEU A 260 18.55 -13.01 0.97
C LEU A 260 18.37 -13.11 -0.56
N ARG A 261 17.23 -13.67 -1.01
CA ARG A 261 16.92 -13.81 -2.45
C ARG A 261 16.69 -12.47 -3.14
N LEU A 262 15.98 -11.55 -2.50
CA LEU A 262 15.74 -10.21 -3.02
C LEU A 262 17.03 -9.38 -3.08
N ASN A 263 17.92 -9.51 -2.10
CA ASN A 263 19.22 -8.86 -2.12
C ASN A 263 20.10 -9.37 -3.26
N ALA A 264 20.10 -10.69 -3.53
CA ALA A 264 20.81 -11.25 -4.68
C ALA A 264 20.23 -10.71 -6.01
N PHE A 265 18.90 -10.78 -6.17
CA PHE A 265 18.20 -10.24 -7.33
C PHE A 265 18.51 -8.75 -7.55
N TYR A 266 18.48 -7.95 -6.49
CA TYR A 266 18.80 -6.52 -6.56
C TYR A 266 20.22 -6.29 -7.07
N ARG A 267 21.23 -6.99 -6.53
CA ARG A 267 22.64 -6.87 -6.95
C ARG A 267 22.82 -7.19 -8.44
N GLU A 268 22.12 -8.19 -8.94
CA GLU A 268 22.15 -8.58 -10.36
C GLU A 268 21.48 -7.56 -11.29
N HIS A 269 20.53 -6.78 -10.77
CA HIS A 269 19.69 -5.88 -11.56
C HIS A 269 19.81 -4.39 -11.21
N GLN A 270 20.84 -3.96 -10.48
CA GLN A 270 21.02 -2.58 -9.99
C GLN A 270 20.81 -1.50 -11.07
N ILE A 271 21.26 -1.75 -12.30
CA ILE A 271 21.13 -0.81 -13.42
C ILE A 271 19.65 -0.57 -13.77
N ARG A 272 18.83 -1.63 -13.76
CA ARG A 272 17.38 -1.52 -14.02
C ARG A 272 16.70 -0.68 -12.93
N PHE A 273 17.04 -0.94 -11.67
CA PHE A 273 16.52 -0.17 -10.52
C PHE A 273 16.92 1.30 -10.58
N SER A 274 18.20 1.64 -10.74
CA SER A 274 18.66 3.03 -10.82
C SER A 274 17.99 3.78 -11.97
N SER A 275 17.87 3.15 -13.16
CA SER A 275 17.20 3.77 -14.31
C SER A 275 15.75 4.16 -14.02
N VAL A 276 14.97 3.24 -13.43
CA VAL A 276 13.57 3.49 -13.05
C VAL A 276 13.48 4.57 -11.97
N ARG A 277 14.28 4.47 -10.90
CA ARG A 277 14.33 5.43 -9.79
C ARG A 277 14.67 6.83 -10.29
N LYS A 278 15.67 6.97 -11.16
CA LYS A 278 16.06 8.24 -11.77
C LYS A 278 14.93 8.85 -12.60
N GLY A 279 14.19 8.02 -13.33
CA GLY A 279 12.99 8.44 -14.06
C GLY A 279 11.90 8.99 -13.15
N ILE A 280 11.64 8.35 -12.01
CA ILE A 280 10.67 8.81 -11.01
C ILE A 280 11.10 10.15 -10.43
N LEU A 281 12.34 10.25 -9.94
CA LEU A 281 12.83 11.44 -9.23
C LEU A 281 12.86 12.69 -10.13
N LYS A 282 13.13 12.55 -11.43
CA LYS A 282 13.09 13.66 -12.39
C LYS A 282 11.73 14.35 -12.53
N ASN A 283 10.65 13.65 -12.17
CA ASN A 283 9.29 14.18 -12.30
C ASN A 283 8.75 14.74 -10.97
N LEU A 284 9.51 14.63 -9.88
CA LEU A 284 9.14 15.23 -8.61
C LEU A 284 9.41 16.73 -8.62
N ALA A 285 8.57 17.47 -7.90
CA ALA A 285 8.80 18.90 -7.69
C ALA A 285 10.07 19.13 -6.87
N GLU A 286 10.72 20.27 -7.11
CA GLU A 286 11.82 20.74 -6.28
C GLU A 286 11.31 21.06 -4.87
N GLY A 287 12.00 20.53 -3.87
CA GLY A 287 11.70 20.75 -2.47
C GLY A 287 12.30 22.04 -1.96
N ILE A 288 11.60 22.67 -1.02
CA ILE A 288 12.15 23.76 -0.22
C ILE A 288 12.39 23.25 1.21
N THR A 289 13.31 23.89 1.91
CA THR A 289 13.52 23.64 3.34
C THR A 289 12.20 23.76 4.09
N LEU A 290 11.93 22.83 5.02
CA LEU A 290 10.74 22.92 5.87
C LEU A 290 10.80 24.24 6.66
N GLY A 291 9.77 25.06 6.52
CA GLY A 291 9.67 26.35 7.22
C GLY A 291 9.41 26.18 8.73
N GLY A 292 9.41 27.29 9.48
CA GLY A 292 9.37 27.31 10.96
C GLY A 292 8.14 26.69 11.65
N GLY A 293 7.13 26.24 10.90
CA GLY A 293 6.00 25.45 11.41
C GLY A 293 6.26 23.95 11.52
N TRP A 294 7.48 23.50 11.21
CA TRP A 294 7.95 22.13 11.39
C TRP A 294 9.11 22.12 12.38
N GLU A 295 9.17 21.07 13.19
CA GLU A 295 10.21 20.83 14.18
C GLU A 295 10.79 19.43 13.98
N GLU A 296 12.11 19.33 14.00
CA GLU A 296 12.80 18.04 13.90
C GLU A 296 12.64 17.29 15.21
N PHE A 297 12.18 16.04 15.12
CA PHE A 297 12.08 15.14 16.25
C PHE A 297 13.47 14.52 16.52
N ILE A 298 14.20 15.11 17.46
CA ILE A 298 15.62 14.79 17.72
C ILE A 298 15.85 13.74 18.82
N ASP A 299 14.81 13.36 19.56
CA ASP A 299 14.88 12.47 20.73
C ASP A 299 14.89 10.96 20.39
N LEU A 300 15.40 10.61 19.22
CA LEU A 300 15.56 9.21 18.80
C LEU A 300 16.81 8.59 19.43
N SER A 301 16.62 7.48 20.14
CA SER A 301 17.67 6.57 20.58
C SER A 301 18.46 5.97 19.39
N ILE A 302 19.61 5.36 19.68
CA ILE A 302 20.42 4.69 18.66
C ILE A 302 19.64 3.52 18.03
N ASP A 303 18.94 2.73 18.85
CA ASP A 303 18.18 1.57 18.38
C ASP A 303 17.02 2.00 17.46
N GLU A 304 16.32 3.09 17.78
CA GLU A 304 15.26 3.64 16.92
C GLU A 304 15.81 4.15 15.58
N LYS A 305 17.00 4.77 15.57
CA LYS A 305 17.67 5.20 14.34
C LYS A 305 18.05 4.01 13.45
N GLU A 306 18.52 2.91 14.04
CA GLU A 306 18.81 1.69 13.29
C GLU A 306 17.53 1.03 12.77
N GLN A 307 16.46 0.96 13.58
CA GLN A 307 15.16 0.42 13.12
C GLN A 307 14.58 1.19 11.92
N LEU A 308 14.68 2.52 11.92
CA LEU A 308 14.26 3.35 10.78
C LEU A 308 15.04 3.04 9.51
N LYS A 309 16.30 2.62 9.64
CA LYS A 309 17.13 2.22 8.50
C LYS A 309 16.82 0.79 8.07
N GLU A 310 16.62 -0.13 9.01
CA GLU A 310 16.33 -1.54 8.75
C GLU A 310 15.01 -1.76 8.00
N VAL A 311 13.99 -0.93 8.25
CA VAL A 311 12.71 -1.03 7.53
C VAL A 311 12.83 -0.64 6.05
N LEU A 312 13.86 0.13 5.69
CA LEU A 312 14.09 0.56 4.32
C LEU A 312 14.82 -0.53 3.52
N GLN A 313 14.05 -1.34 2.81
CA GLN A 313 14.56 -2.45 2.02
C GLN A 313 15.30 -2.00 0.75
N THR A 314 16.29 -2.79 0.32
CA THR A 314 17.07 -2.57 -0.92
C THR A 314 16.23 -2.56 -2.20
N SER A 315 15.02 -3.12 -2.13
CA SER A 315 14.09 -3.25 -3.25
C SER A 315 13.10 -2.08 -3.40
N ILE A 316 13.18 -1.04 -2.57
CA ILE A 316 12.33 0.16 -2.69
C ILE A 316 12.54 0.83 -4.05
N ILE A 317 11.47 1.08 -4.80
CA ILE A 317 11.55 1.70 -6.14
C ILE A 317 11.08 3.16 -6.09
N ARG A 318 10.20 3.53 -5.15
CA ARG A 318 9.57 4.86 -5.09
C ARG A 318 9.68 5.52 -3.71
N PRO A 319 9.77 6.86 -3.63
CA PRO A 319 9.72 7.60 -2.37
C PRO A 319 8.48 7.33 -1.52
N ASP A 320 7.32 7.13 -2.16
CA ASP A 320 6.09 6.78 -1.44
C ASP A 320 6.32 5.52 -0.57
N GLU A 321 6.99 4.50 -1.08
CA GLU A 321 7.23 3.26 -0.31
C GLU A 321 8.11 3.52 0.92
N ALA A 322 9.19 4.28 0.75
CA ALA A 322 10.06 4.67 1.86
C ALA A 322 9.29 5.45 2.93
N ALA A 323 8.49 6.44 2.53
CA ALA A 323 7.71 7.25 3.47
C ALA A 323 6.70 6.43 4.27
N HIS A 324 6.07 5.42 3.67
CA HIS A 324 5.12 4.57 4.38
C HIS A 324 5.78 3.58 5.34
N TYR A 325 6.93 3.01 4.95
CA TYR A 325 7.72 2.20 5.89
C TYR A 325 8.22 3.02 7.08
N LEU A 326 8.74 4.23 6.82
CA LEU A 326 9.14 5.16 7.87
C LEU A 326 7.95 5.56 8.75
N PHE A 327 6.80 5.90 8.16
CA PHE A 327 5.58 6.21 8.89
C PHE A 327 5.14 5.06 9.80
N SER A 328 5.15 3.83 9.30
CA SER A 328 4.77 2.67 10.09
C SER A 328 5.68 2.49 11.31
N VAL A 329 6.99 2.55 11.13
CA VAL A 329 7.96 2.38 12.23
C VAL A 329 7.94 3.56 13.18
N THR A 330 7.82 4.78 12.66
CA THR A 330 7.81 5.99 13.49
C THR A 330 6.61 6.01 14.44
N ASN A 331 5.42 5.56 14.01
CA ASN A 331 4.26 5.46 14.91
C ASN A 331 4.33 4.27 15.88
N SER A 332 5.34 3.40 15.76
CA SER A 332 5.63 2.38 16.78
C SER A 332 6.57 2.88 17.88
N ILE A 333 7.15 4.07 17.70
CA ILE A 333 8.01 4.73 18.70
C ILE A 333 7.10 5.39 19.73
N PHE A 334 7.14 4.88 20.97
CA PHE A 334 6.24 5.27 22.06
C PHE A 334 6.23 6.79 22.34
N SER A 335 7.38 7.46 22.18
CA SER A 335 7.51 8.91 22.42
C SER A 335 7.06 9.78 21.25
N PHE A 336 6.77 9.20 20.08
CA PHE A 336 6.55 9.98 18.85
C PHE A 336 5.10 10.47 18.73
N ASN A 337 4.13 9.55 18.72
CA ASN A 337 2.72 9.89 18.61
C ASN A 337 1.80 8.76 19.10
N GLU A 338 0.93 9.05 20.05
CA GLU A 338 -0.12 8.15 20.54
C GLU A 338 -1.53 8.60 20.09
N ASP A 339 -1.67 9.77 19.48
CA ASP A 339 -2.95 10.29 19.03
C ASP A 339 -3.39 9.55 17.75
N ILE A 340 -4.21 8.52 17.95
CA ILE A 340 -4.84 7.72 16.90
C ILE A 340 -5.55 8.61 15.87
N ASN A 341 -6.09 9.77 16.27
CA ASN A 341 -6.71 10.68 15.33
C ASN A 341 -5.65 11.34 14.43
N GLU A 342 -4.58 11.90 14.99
CA GLU A 342 -3.47 12.47 14.20
C GLU A 342 -2.82 11.43 13.27
N ILE A 343 -2.64 10.21 13.76
CA ILE A 343 -2.16 9.06 12.98
C ILE A 343 -3.11 8.75 11.81
N GLY A 344 -4.41 8.66 12.08
CA GLY A 344 -5.44 8.46 11.07
C GLY A 344 -5.46 9.58 10.04
N LYS A 345 -5.31 10.84 10.47
CA LYS A 345 -5.24 12.03 9.62
C LYS A 345 -4.02 12.02 8.68
N ASN A 346 -2.84 11.61 9.17
CA ASN A 346 -1.64 11.48 8.34
C ASN A 346 -1.77 10.36 7.32
N ALA A 347 -2.30 9.20 7.74
CA ALA A 347 -2.61 8.15 6.79
C ALA A 347 -3.57 8.69 5.72
N ILE A 348 -4.68 9.31 6.12
CA ILE A 348 -5.66 9.98 5.24
C ILE A 348 -4.99 10.92 4.21
N CYS A 349 -4.07 11.76 4.65
CA CYS A 349 -3.41 12.73 3.77
C CYS A 349 -2.29 12.15 2.89
N GLY A 350 -1.76 10.96 3.19
CA GLY A 350 -0.61 10.40 2.50
C GLY A 350 0.62 11.31 2.53
N PHE A 351 1.52 11.14 1.55
CA PHE A 351 2.76 11.92 1.45
C PHE A 351 2.91 12.60 0.08
N ARG A 352 3.42 13.83 0.10
CA ARG A 352 3.94 14.53 -1.08
C ARG A 352 5.45 14.46 -1.07
N HIS A 353 6.04 14.15 -2.23
CA HIS A 353 7.46 13.90 -2.36
C HIS A 353 8.14 14.99 -3.16
N TYR A 354 9.32 15.38 -2.69
CA TYR A 354 10.12 16.46 -3.26
C TYR A 354 11.59 16.05 -3.33
N VAL A 355 12.29 16.55 -4.33
CA VAL A 355 13.75 16.46 -4.41
C VAL A 355 14.33 17.78 -3.91
N CYS A 356 15.01 17.77 -2.76
CA CYS A 356 15.61 18.96 -2.15
C CYS A 356 17.04 19.24 -2.64
N GLY A 357 17.59 18.34 -3.46
CA GLY A 357 18.92 18.46 -4.06
C GLY A 357 19.52 17.10 -4.42
N ALA A 358 20.44 17.11 -5.38
CA ALA A 358 21.36 15.99 -5.62
C ALA A 358 22.65 16.22 -4.83
N ASP A 359 23.28 15.15 -4.35
CA ASP A 359 24.59 15.25 -3.72
C ASP A 359 25.63 15.62 -4.78
N ASN A 360 26.32 16.74 -4.61
CA ASN A 360 27.31 17.23 -5.59
C ASN A 360 28.48 16.24 -5.76
N ASP A 361 28.77 15.43 -4.74
CA ASP A 361 29.86 14.46 -4.75
C ASP A 361 29.42 13.08 -5.28
N ASN A 362 28.11 12.86 -5.47
CA ASN A 362 27.56 11.60 -5.96
C ASN A 362 26.23 11.81 -6.69
N GLU A 363 26.27 11.88 -8.03
CA GLU A 363 25.10 12.10 -8.90
C GLU A 363 23.97 11.07 -8.77
N GLU A 364 24.22 9.95 -8.09
CA GLU A 364 23.24 8.90 -7.81
C GLU A 364 22.65 9.00 -6.39
N THR A 365 22.99 10.03 -5.61
CA THR A 365 22.44 10.28 -4.27
C THR A 365 21.56 11.53 -4.27
N TYR A 366 20.34 11.39 -3.78
CA TYR A 366 19.33 12.45 -3.75
C TYR A 366 18.87 12.69 -2.33
N THR A 367 18.65 13.96 -1.96
CA THR A 367 17.94 14.32 -0.74
C THR A 367 16.46 14.41 -1.05
N ILE A 368 15.68 13.54 -0.41
CA ILE A 368 14.24 13.42 -0.62
C ILE A 368 13.52 13.91 0.62
N GLN A 369 12.46 14.71 0.41
CA GLN A 369 11.54 15.12 1.46
C GLN A 369 10.14 14.56 1.16
N SER A 370 9.56 13.89 2.16
CA SER A 370 8.23 13.28 2.10
C SER A 370 7.34 13.92 3.16
N LYS A 371 6.35 14.71 2.75
CA LYS A 371 5.55 15.56 3.64
C LYS A 371 4.10 15.10 3.72
N GLY A 372 3.64 14.81 4.93
CA GLY A 372 2.25 14.50 5.28
C GLY A 372 1.53 15.66 5.97
N TYR A 373 0.46 15.36 6.72
CA TYR A 373 -0.39 16.35 7.40
C TYR A 373 0.32 17.02 8.59
N SER A 374 0.86 16.19 9.49
CA SER A 374 1.58 16.63 10.69
C SER A 374 2.93 15.94 10.88
N ILE A 375 3.30 15.03 9.97
CA ILE A 375 4.62 14.39 9.92
C ILE A 375 5.31 14.62 8.58
N ALA A 376 6.63 14.80 8.60
CA ALA A 376 7.44 14.78 7.40
C ALA A 376 8.75 14.00 7.63
N PHE A 377 9.31 13.47 6.55
CA PHE A 377 10.60 12.78 6.54
C PHE A 377 11.55 13.47 5.58
N GLU A 378 12.82 13.58 5.97
CA GLU A 378 13.92 13.94 5.08
C GLU A 378 14.96 12.83 5.12
N TYR A 379 15.45 12.38 3.97
CA TYR A 379 16.47 11.33 3.91
C TYR A 379 17.31 11.46 2.64
N LYS A 380 18.58 11.05 2.73
CA LYS A 380 19.42 10.81 1.56
C LYS A 380 19.22 9.40 1.05
N TRP A 381 19.02 9.27 -0.26
CA TRP A 381 18.84 7.98 -0.92
C TRP A 381 19.80 7.85 -2.10
N ASN A 382 20.68 6.83 -2.03
CA ASN A 382 21.48 6.43 -3.18
C ASN A 382 20.65 5.49 -4.08
N ILE A 383 20.23 5.98 -5.24
CA ILE A 383 19.32 5.24 -6.13
C ILE A 383 19.98 4.03 -6.81
N ARG A 384 21.31 3.92 -6.79
CA ARG A 384 22.06 2.80 -7.37
C ARG A 384 22.38 1.69 -6.37
N THR A 385 22.75 2.03 -5.14
CA THR A 385 23.03 1.04 -4.09
C THR A 385 21.81 0.73 -3.23
N SER A 386 20.79 1.59 -3.29
CA SER A 386 19.62 1.59 -2.41
C SER A 386 19.93 1.91 -0.96
N ASP A 387 21.08 2.52 -0.68
CA ASP A 387 21.43 2.95 0.67
C ASP A 387 20.64 4.20 1.07
N PHE A 388 20.09 4.15 2.29
CA PHE A 388 19.43 5.29 2.93
C PHE A 388 20.28 5.80 4.10
N SER A 389 20.34 7.13 4.24
CA SER A 389 21.12 7.80 5.28
C SER A 389 20.51 9.15 5.63
N MET A 390 20.98 9.77 6.72
CA MET A 390 20.50 11.07 7.21
C MET A 390 18.98 11.13 7.35
N ILE A 391 18.38 10.05 7.86
CA ILE A 391 16.93 9.96 8.05
C ILE A 391 16.56 10.89 9.22
N LYS A 392 15.75 11.91 8.91
CA LYS A 392 15.19 12.86 9.86
C LYS A 392 13.68 12.77 9.85
N ILE A 393 13.10 12.98 11.01
CA ILE A 393 11.66 12.99 11.23
C ILE A 393 11.28 14.38 11.71
N PHE A 394 10.20 14.93 11.16
CA PHE A 394 9.69 16.23 11.55
C PHE A 394 8.24 16.11 11.97
N ARG A 395 7.86 16.84 13.02
CA ARG A 395 6.47 17.05 13.43
C ARG A 395 6.07 18.48 13.14
N LYS A 396 4.82 18.68 12.77
CA LYS A 396 4.23 20.01 12.61
C LYS A 396 3.93 20.59 13.99
N LYS A 397 4.32 21.84 14.23
CA LYS A 397 4.01 22.54 15.48
C LYS A 397 2.51 22.70 15.65
N THR A 398 1.99 22.35 16.82
CA THR A 398 0.59 22.60 17.19
C THR A 398 0.38 24.08 17.50
N SER A 399 -0.81 24.60 17.20
CA SER A 399 -1.19 26.02 17.31
C SER A 399 -1.06 26.64 18.71
N GLU A 400 -0.72 25.85 19.73
CA GLU A 400 -0.50 26.33 21.11
C GLU A 400 0.96 26.76 21.37
N GLU A 401 1.87 26.56 20.40
CA GLU A 401 3.31 26.87 20.51
C GLU A 401 3.79 28.00 19.55
N LEU A 402 2.85 28.77 19.01
CA LEU A 402 3.08 30.04 18.30
C LEU A 402 2.40 31.18 19.05
#